data_AF-A0A9D7YDI2-F1
#
_entry.id   AF-A0A9D7YDI2-F1
#
_cell.length_a   1.000
_cell.length_b   1.000
_cell.length_c   1.000
_cell.angle_alpha   90.00
_cell.angle_beta   90.00
_cell.angle_gamma   90.00
#
_symmetry.space_group_name_H-M   'P 1'
#
loop_
_entity.id
_entity.type
_entity.pdbx_description
1 polymer ?
#
loop_
_entity_poly.entity_id
_entity_poly.type
_entity_poly.pdbx_seq_one_letter_code
_entity_poly.pdbx_strand_id
1 'polypeptide(L)'
;MWTTEIRHDTQKQNALVILQFVATVILVGVGVGVDSSQGTSLNVTFDRDLILGLLYCGIFASVIPTFVQTRYQQYTHPVRAGVIFAIEPLAASFIAWMAINEQFSVRQLIGGGVLLAAIVLPDIIASRREQ
;
A
#
# COMPACT_ATOMS: atom_id res chain seq x y z
N MET A 1 -10.19 -18.47 20.13
CA MET A 1 -10.32 -17.65 21.36
C MET A 1 -9.78 -16.22 21.22
N TRP A 2 -9.01 -15.88 20.17
CA TRP A 2 -8.48 -14.53 19.90
C TRP A 2 -9.44 -13.59 19.11
N THR A 3 -10.60 -14.09 18.65
CA THR A 3 -11.38 -13.46 17.57
C THR A 3 -12.59 -12.61 18.00
N THR A 4 -12.94 -12.56 19.29
CA THR A 4 -14.16 -11.83 19.73
C THR A 4 -13.87 -10.52 20.47
N GLU A 5 -12.77 -10.40 21.22
CA GLU A 5 -12.48 -9.19 22.01
C GLU A 5 -11.98 -7.98 21.20
N ILE A 6 -11.26 -8.19 20.10
CA ILE A 6 -10.69 -7.08 19.30
C ILE A 6 -11.70 -6.53 18.27
N ARG A 7 -12.83 -7.22 18.06
CA ARG A 7 -13.80 -6.95 16.98
C ARG A 7 -14.56 -5.62 17.14
N HIS A 8 -14.49 -4.97 18.30
CA HIS A 8 -15.17 -3.71 18.58
C HIS A 8 -14.29 -2.61 19.16
N ASP A 9 -12.97 -2.78 19.15
CA ASP A 9 -12.08 -1.76 19.70
C ASP A 9 -11.76 -0.70 18.63
N THR A 10 -12.74 0.14 18.32
CA THR A 10 -12.65 1.24 17.34
C THR A 10 -11.44 2.14 17.62
N GLN A 11 -11.01 2.22 18.89
CA GLN A 11 -9.80 2.94 19.31
C GLN A 11 -8.54 2.37 18.66
N LYS A 12 -8.38 1.04 18.60
CA LYS A 12 -7.22 0.39 17.97
C LYS A 12 -7.22 0.56 16.45
N GLN A 13 -8.40 0.53 15.82
CA GLN A 13 -8.52 0.76 14.38
C GLN A 13 -8.19 2.21 14.00
N ASN A 14 -8.71 3.16 14.76
CA ASN A 14 -8.40 4.58 14.58
C ASN A 14 -6.91 4.84 14.82
N ALA A 15 -6.29 4.18 15.81
CA ALA A 15 -4.85 4.29 16.07
C ALA A 15 -3.99 3.81 14.89
N LEU A 16 -4.37 2.71 14.21
CA LEU A 16 -3.67 2.23 13.02
C LEU A 16 -3.74 3.23 11.86
N VAL A 17 -4.93 3.80 11.62
CA VAL A 17 -5.13 4.81 10.58
C VAL A 17 -4.31 6.07 10.88
N ILE A 18 -4.34 6.54 12.13
CA ILE A 18 -3.55 7.70 12.58
C ILE A 18 -2.06 7.42 12.37
N LEU A 19 -1.58 6.23 12.77
CA LEU A 19 -0.18 5.85 12.59
C LEU A 19 0.21 5.83 11.10
N GLN A 20 -0.64 5.32 10.22
CA GLN A 20 -0.39 5.28 8.79
C GLN A 20 -0.29 6.70 8.20
N PHE A 21 -1.22 7.60 8.52
CA PHE A 21 -1.14 8.99 8.07
C PHE A 21 0.09 9.72 8.63
N VAL A 22 0.42 9.53 9.91
CA VAL A 22 1.62 10.11 10.52
C VAL A 22 2.88 9.60 9.82
N ALA A 23 2.99 8.30 9.57
CA ALA A 23 4.12 7.72 8.85
C ALA A 23 4.23 8.28 7.43
N THR A 24 3.12 8.41 6.71
CA THR A 24 3.09 9.04 5.38
C THR A 24 3.57 10.49 5.43
N VAL A 25 3.10 11.29 6.39
CA VAL A 25 3.54 12.69 6.56
C VAL A 25 5.04 12.77 6.85
N ILE A 26 5.55 11.92 7.73
CA ILE A 26 6.99 11.87 8.05
C ILE A 26 7.80 11.51 6.80
N LEU A 27 7.43 10.45 6.09
CA LEU A 27 8.15 9.99 4.89
C LEU A 27 8.12 11.02 3.77
N VAL A 28 6.97 11.66 3.54
CA VAL A 28 6.86 12.76 2.57
C VAL A 28 7.72 13.93 3.00
N GLY A 29 7.72 14.30 4.28
CA GLY A 29 8.58 15.37 4.80
C GLY A 29 10.08 15.10 4.60
N VAL A 30 10.51 13.85 4.83
CA VAL A 30 11.89 13.41 4.55
C VAL A 30 12.18 13.51 3.04
N GLY A 31 11.29 13.04 2.18
CA GLY A 31 11.44 13.13 0.73
C GLY A 31 11.60 14.57 0.24
N VAL A 32 10.73 15.47 0.70
CA VAL A 32 10.82 16.91 0.39
C VAL A 32 12.14 17.52 0.90
N GLY A 33 12.60 17.12 2.09
CA GLY A 33 13.89 17.56 2.63
C GLY A 33 15.08 17.11 1.79
N VAL A 34 15.06 15.86 1.29
CA VAL A 34 16.07 15.34 0.38
C VAL A 34 16.05 16.09 -0.96
N ASP A 35 14.89 16.32 -1.55
CA ASP A 35 14.79 17.05 -2.83
C ASP A 35 15.22 18.52 -2.71
N SER A 36 14.91 19.15 -1.58
CA SER A 36 15.35 20.51 -1.26
C SER A 36 16.87 20.60 -1.11
N SER A 37 17.51 19.55 -0.57
CA SER A 37 18.97 19.47 -0.43
C SER A 37 19.70 19.36 -1.78
N GLN A 38 19.01 18.88 -2.81
CA GLN A 38 19.52 18.80 -4.18
C GLN A 38 19.29 20.07 -5.02
N GLY A 39 18.79 21.16 -4.40
CA GLY A 39 18.58 22.44 -5.08
C GLY A 39 17.32 22.51 -5.93
N THR A 40 16.39 21.56 -5.77
CA THR A 40 15.09 21.57 -6.46
C THR A 40 14.21 22.64 -5.83
N SER A 41 13.82 23.66 -6.59
CA SER A 41 12.91 24.69 -6.10
C SER A 41 11.47 24.16 -6.08
N LEU A 42 10.79 24.28 -4.92
CA LEU A 42 9.38 23.90 -4.77
C LEU A 42 8.49 24.97 -5.40
N ASN A 43 8.25 24.85 -6.71
CA ASN A 43 7.29 25.69 -7.40
C ASN A 43 5.91 25.02 -7.38
N VAL A 44 5.06 25.45 -6.44
CA VAL A 44 3.67 24.99 -6.36
C VAL A 44 2.79 25.97 -7.12
N THR A 45 2.39 25.60 -8.32
CA THR A 45 1.38 26.33 -9.10
C THR A 45 0.03 25.67 -8.93
N PHE A 46 -0.98 26.44 -8.51
CA PHE A 46 -2.34 25.93 -8.33
C PHE A 46 -3.05 25.86 -9.69
N ASP A 47 -2.97 24.69 -10.31
CA ASP A 47 -3.68 24.37 -11.55
C ASP A 47 -4.93 23.52 -11.28
N ARG A 48 -5.92 23.58 -12.18
CA ARG A 48 -7.13 22.73 -12.13
C ARG A 48 -6.77 21.25 -12.15
N ASP A 49 -5.79 20.86 -12.95
CA ASP A 49 -5.34 19.47 -13.05
C ASP A 49 -4.72 18.99 -11.73
N LEU A 50 -3.98 19.87 -11.04
CA LEU A 50 -3.44 19.58 -9.71
C LEU A 50 -4.55 19.36 -8.70
N ILE A 51 -5.57 20.24 -8.67
CA ILE A 51 -6.69 20.12 -7.73
C ILE A 51 -7.48 18.83 -8.00
N LEU A 52 -7.77 18.51 -9.26
CA LEU A 52 -8.48 17.29 -9.63
C LEU A 52 -7.67 16.04 -9.28
N GLY A 53 -6.37 16.02 -9.60
CA GLY A 53 -5.47 14.93 -9.24
C GLY A 53 -5.35 14.74 -7.73
N LEU A 54 -5.27 15.83 -6.96
CA LEU A 54 -5.20 15.81 -5.51
C LEU A 54 -6.49 15.22 -4.89
N LEU A 55 -7.66 15.65 -5.38
CA LEU A 55 -8.95 15.13 -4.91
C LEU A 55 -9.10 13.64 -5.27
N TYR A 56 -8.71 13.25 -6.48
CA TYR A 56 -8.73 11.86 -6.90
C TYR A 56 -7.81 10.98 -6.04
N CYS A 57 -6.54 11.36 -5.91
CA CYS A 57 -5.56 10.60 -5.13
C CYS A 57 -5.90 10.58 -3.63
N GLY A 58 -6.38 11.68 -3.08
CA GLY A 58 -6.74 11.78 -1.66
C GLY A 58 -7.97 10.96 -1.31
N ILE A 59 -9.04 11.04 -2.10
CA ILE A 59 -10.31 10.38 -1.78
C ILE A 59 -10.32 8.94 -2.30
N PHE A 60 -10.16 8.77 -3.62
CA PHE A 60 -10.36 7.48 -4.27
C PHE A 60 -9.14 6.56 -4.18
N ALA A 61 -7.92 7.10 -4.27
CA ALA A 61 -6.72 6.27 -4.16
C ALA A 61 -6.24 6.06 -2.71
N SER A 62 -6.67 6.91 -1.76
CA SER A 62 -6.15 6.88 -0.37
C SER A 62 -7.22 6.61 0.69
N VAL A 63 -8.16 7.53 0.92
CA VAL A 63 -9.13 7.41 2.03
C VAL A 63 -10.04 6.19 1.87
N ILE A 64 -10.63 5.99 0.69
CA ILE A 64 -11.57 4.88 0.47
C ILE A 64 -10.85 3.52 0.60
N PRO A 65 -9.72 3.24 -0.09
CA PRO A 65 -9.02 1.97 0.03
C PRO A 65 -8.55 1.72 1.45
N THR A 66 -7.94 2.72 2.11
CA THR A 66 -7.45 2.58 3.49
C THR A 66 -8.60 2.31 4.46
N PHE A 67 -9.76 2.95 4.29
CA PHE A 67 -10.94 2.67 5.11
C PHE A 67 -11.44 1.23 4.91
N VAL A 68 -11.59 0.79 3.67
CA VAL A 68 -12.02 -0.59 3.36
C VAL A 68 -11.01 -1.59 3.92
N GLN A 69 -9.72 -1.37 3.66
CA GLN A 69 -8.62 -2.20 4.15
C GLN A 69 -8.65 -2.34 5.67
N THR A 70 -8.70 -1.21 6.39
CA THR A 70 -8.69 -1.21 7.86
C THR A 70 -9.99 -1.74 8.46
N ARG A 71 -11.12 -1.57 7.78
CA ARG A 71 -12.41 -2.12 8.18
C ARG A 71 -12.45 -3.64 8.02
N TYR A 72 -11.95 -4.18 6.91
CA TYR A 72 -12.09 -5.60 6.59
C TYR A 72 -10.90 -6.46 7.01
N GLN A 73 -9.71 -5.89 7.24
CA GLN A 73 -8.56 -6.64 7.75
C GLN A 73 -8.88 -7.39 9.05
N GLN A 74 -9.69 -6.81 9.93
CA GLN A 74 -10.06 -7.41 11.22
C GLN A 74 -10.90 -8.68 11.08
N TYR A 75 -11.54 -8.87 9.91
CA TYR A 75 -12.36 -10.04 9.61
C TYR A 75 -11.56 -11.15 8.92
N THR A 76 -10.28 -10.93 8.63
CA THR A 76 -9.40 -11.87 7.94
C THR A 76 -8.23 -12.27 8.84
N HIS A 77 -7.72 -13.49 8.67
CA HIS A 77 -6.51 -13.92 9.39
C HIS A 77 -5.31 -13.03 9.00
N PRO A 78 -4.47 -12.56 9.95
CA PRO A 78 -3.37 -11.63 9.66
C PRO A 78 -2.45 -12.08 8.51
N VAL A 79 -2.15 -13.38 8.45
CA VAL A 79 -1.33 -13.97 7.37
C VAL A 79 -2.01 -13.81 6.00
N ARG A 80 -3.32 -14.04 5.90
CA ARG A 80 -4.06 -13.91 4.63
C ARG A 80 -4.19 -12.45 4.22
N ALA A 81 -4.46 -11.56 5.17
CA ALA A 81 -4.51 -10.12 4.92
C ALA A 81 -3.15 -9.58 4.42
N GLY A 82 -2.05 -10.02 5.04
CA GLY A 82 -0.69 -9.67 4.59
C GLY A 82 -0.39 -10.14 3.16
N VAL A 83 -0.83 -11.34 2.78
CA VAL A 83 -0.72 -11.84 1.40
C VAL A 83 -1.52 -10.98 0.42
N ILE A 84 -2.75 -10.58 0.77
CA ILE A 84 -3.57 -9.70 -0.07
C ILE A 84 -2.85 -8.37 -0.33
N PHE A 85 -2.33 -7.71 0.71
CA PHE A 85 -1.63 -6.42 0.57
C PHE A 85 -0.33 -6.54 -0.23
N ALA A 86 0.37 -7.67 -0.13
CA ALA A 86 1.57 -7.92 -0.93
C ALA A 86 1.26 -8.10 -2.43
N ILE A 87 0.04 -8.52 -2.79
CA ILE A 87 -0.39 -8.70 -4.19
C ILE A 87 -0.87 -7.38 -4.82
N GLU A 88 -1.40 -6.43 -4.02
CA GLU A 88 -1.86 -5.12 -4.51
C GLU A 88 -0.88 -4.40 -5.46
N PRO A 89 0.43 -4.26 -5.16
CA PRO A 89 1.37 -3.61 -6.08
C PRO A 89 1.59 -4.38 -7.39
N LEU A 90 1.46 -5.72 -7.39
CA LEU A 90 1.51 -6.53 -8.61
C LEU A 90 0.27 -6.28 -9.48
N ALA A 91 -0.92 -6.22 -8.86
CA ALA A 91 -2.16 -5.89 -9.54
C ALA A 91 -2.11 -4.46 -10.11
N ALA A 92 -1.62 -3.49 -9.33
CA ALA A 92 -1.45 -2.11 -9.78
C ALA A 92 -0.53 -2.02 -11.00
N SER A 93 0.62 -2.72 -10.96
CA SER A 93 1.57 -2.76 -12.07
C SER A 93 0.98 -3.43 -13.31
N PHE A 94 0.20 -4.50 -13.13
CA PHE A 94 -0.50 -5.18 -14.23
C PHE A 94 -1.57 -4.30 -14.88
N ILE A 95 -2.36 -3.59 -14.06
CA ILE A 95 -3.36 -2.64 -14.54
C ILE A 95 -2.68 -1.48 -15.28
N ALA A 96 -1.55 -0.97 -14.79
CA ALA A 96 -0.82 0.10 -15.46
C ALA A 96 -0.30 -0.34 -16.84
N TRP A 97 0.27 -1.55 -16.93
CA TRP A 97 0.64 -2.15 -18.22
C TRP A 97 -0.56 -2.24 -19.18
N MET A 98 -1.75 -2.65 -18.70
CA MET A 98 -2.93 -2.79 -19.54
C MET A 98 -3.59 -1.45 -19.93
N ALA A 99 -3.68 -0.51 -18.99
CA ALA A 99 -4.47 0.72 -19.15
C ALA A 99 -3.69 1.87 -19.79
N ILE A 100 -2.39 2.00 -19.48
CA ILE A 100 -1.53 3.09 -19.97
C ILE A 100 -0.34 2.57 -20.79
N ASN A 101 -0.33 1.27 -21.11
CA ASN A 101 0.70 0.62 -21.92
C ASN A 101 2.11 0.79 -21.33
N GLU A 102 2.22 0.79 -20.00
CA GLU A 102 3.48 0.95 -19.28
C GLU A 102 4.42 -0.23 -19.56
N GLN A 103 5.68 0.05 -19.91
CA GLN A 103 6.66 -0.99 -20.20
C GLN A 103 7.35 -1.47 -18.91
N PHE A 104 7.40 -2.79 -18.71
CA PHE A 104 8.13 -3.38 -17.60
C PHE A 104 9.64 -3.32 -17.83
N SER A 105 10.34 -2.62 -16.94
CA SER A 105 11.80 -2.70 -16.85
C SER A 105 12.25 -4.02 -16.22
N VAL A 106 13.49 -4.42 -16.50
CA VAL A 106 14.11 -5.61 -15.89
C VAL A 106 14.10 -5.52 -14.35
N ARG A 107 14.25 -4.31 -13.79
CA ARG A 107 14.19 -4.08 -12.34
C ARG A 107 12.80 -4.35 -11.77
N GLN A 108 11.74 -3.91 -12.44
CA GLN A 108 10.36 -4.20 -12.04
C GLN A 108 10.06 -5.70 -12.12
N LEU A 109 10.56 -6.39 -13.15
CA LEU A 109 10.40 -7.84 -13.28
C LEU A 109 11.09 -8.61 -12.15
N ILE A 110 12.33 -8.23 -11.81
CA ILE A 110 13.05 -8.84 -10.68
C ILE A 110 12.32 -8.59 -9.36
N GLY A 111 11.91 -7.33 -9.10
CA GLY A 111 11.17 -6.97 -7.90
C GLY A 111 9.84 -7.72 -7.77
N GLY A 112 9.10 -7.83 -8.89
CA GLY A 112 7.86 -8.60 -8.95
C GLY A 112 8.08 -10.10 -8.70
N GLY A 113 9.16 -10.66 -9.26
CA GLY A 113 9.55 -12.05 -9.01
C GLY A 113 9.88 -12.31 -7.54
N VAL A 114 10.60 -11.39 -6.88
CA VAL A 114 10.91 -11.48 -5.44
C VAL A 114 9.64 -11.41 -4.60
N LEU A 115 8.70 -10.50 -4.91
CA LEU A 115 7.41 -10.41 -4.22
C LEU A 115 6.60 -11.70 -4.34
N LEU A 116 6.49 -12.26 -5.56
CA LEU A 116 5.80 -13.53 -5.79
C LEU A 116 6.46 -14.68 -5.02
N ALA A 117 7.80 -14.75 -5.03
CA ALA A 117 8.53 -15.76 -4.26
C ALA A 117 8.26 -15.63 -2.75
N ALA A 118 8.24 -14.41 -2.21
CA ALA A 118 7.96 -14.16 -0.80
C ALA A 118 6.56 -14.62 -0.38
N ILE A 119 5.57 -14.54 -1.28
CA ILE A 119 4.20 -15.00 -1.03
C ILE A 119 4.08 -16.53 -1.14
N VAL A 120 4.69 -17.13 -2.15
CA VAL A 120 4.49 -18.54 -2.51
C VAL A 120 5.37 -19.50 -1.69
N LEU A 121 6.62 -19.12 -1.38
CA LEU A 121 7.57 -19.99 -0.66
C LEU A 121 7.06 -20.44 0.72
N PRO A 122 6.47 -19.58 1.57
CA PRO A 122 5.95 -20.01 2.86
C PRO A 122 4.85 -21.07 2.75
N ASP A 123 3.98 -20.95 1.76
CA ASP A 123 2.87 -21.88 1.52
C ASP A 123 3.41 -23.27 1.10
N ILE A 124 4.39 -23.30 0.20
CA ILE A 124 5.05 -24.54 -0.24
C ILE A 124 5.80 -25.22 0.92
N ILE A 125 6.46 -24.44 1.77
CA ILE A 125 7.20 -24.99 2.94
C ILE A 125 6.22 -25.54 3.97
N ALA A 126 5.10 -24.86 4.21
CA ALA A 126 4.07 -25.33 5.11
C ALA A 126 3.44 -26.65 4.62
N SER A 127 3.11 -26.75 3.32
CA SER A 127 2.51 -27.96 2.74
C SER A 127 3.44 -29.19 2.80
N ARG A 128 4.76 -28.97 2.85
CA ARG A 128 5.77 -30.03 3.00
C ARG A 128 5.90 -30.55 4.43
N ARG A 129 5.50 -29.77 5.45
CA ARG A 129 5.59 -30.16 6.86
C ARG A 129 4.41 -31.01 7.32
N GLU A 130 3.31 -30.98 6.58
CA GLU A 130 2.09 -31.75 6.87
C GLU A 130 2.10 -33.15 6.19
N GLN A 131 3.17 -33.48 5.46
CA GLN A 131 3.46 -34.80 4.87
C GLN A 131 4.58 -35.50 5.62
#